data_AF-A0A6J8D7J3-F1
#
_entry.id   AF-A0A6J8D7J3-F1
#
_cell.length_a   1.000
_cell.length_b   1.000
_cell.length_c   1.000
_cell.angle_alpha   90.00
_cell.angle_beta   90.00
_cell.angle_gamma   90.00
#
_symmetry.space_group_name_H-M   'P 1'
#
loop_
_entity.id
_entity.type
_entity.pdbx_description
1 polymer ?
#
loop_
_entity_poly.entity_id
_entity_poly.type
_entity_poly.pdbx_seq_one_letter_code
_entity_poly.pdbx_strand_id
1 'polypeptide(L)'
;MDLWAQALVEDNEFRRQLIDQVVQTVSSETQDPDDISMTVNVFMIADLPNELIELLEKIVLDDNSVFSDHRYKLLVLIDHVKNLDRVYEFAERCNDPAVWILLGRAQLDANMVKEAIDSVIKADDPTNYMDVVNVASKNNIWEDLVKFLQMARKKAREKFIETELIYAYAKTNRLAELEEFLSGPNQANITQVADRCFDDKMFEAAKLLYNNVSNFDRLAITLVHLKEYQAAVDGARKANSTRTWEEMFKSDWLDYTTDDAY
;
A
#
# COMPACT_ATOMS: atom_id res chain seq x y z
N MET A 1 -10.22 -41.76 1.29
CA MET A 1 -8.95 -41.07 1.55
C MET A 1 -7.78 -42.03 1.73
N ASP A 2 -7.98 -43.22 2.30
CA ASP A 2 -6.89 -44.13 2.68
C ASP A 2 -5.99 -44.63 1.54
N LEU A 3 -6.51 -44.77 0.31
CA LEU A 3 -5.72 -45.19 -0.85
C LEU A 3 -4.72 -44.12 -1.31
N TRP A 4 -5.08 -42.84 -1.24
CA TRP A 4 -4.19 -41.73 -1.59
C TRP A 4 -3.05 -41.59 -0.59
N ALA A 5 -3.35 -41.74 0.71
CA ALA A 5 -2.35 -41.73 1.76
C ALA A 5 -1.32 -42.86 1.62
N GLN A 6 -1.72 -44.02 1.06
CA GLN A 6 -0.80 -45.12 0.76
C GLN A 6 -0.04 -44.90 -0.57
N ALA A 7 -0.70 -44.34 -1.58
CA ALA A 7 -0.13 -44.15 -2.90
C ALA A 7 0.87 -42.98 -2.97
N LEU A 8 0.73 -41.97 -2.09
CA LEU A 8 1.57 -40.77 -2.09
C LEU A 8 2.73 -40.82 -1.07
N VAL A 9 2.97 -41.96 -0.42
CA VAL A 9 4.12 -42.18 0.47
C VAL A 9 5.43 -42.05 -0.29
N GLU A 10 6.44 -41.42 0.31
CA GLU A 10 7.74 -41.15 -0.34
C GLU A 10 8.44 -42.40 -0.88
N ASP A 11 8.28 -43.56 -0.22
CA ASP A 11 8.88 -44.83 -0.59
C ASP A 11 8.20 -45.54 -1.78
N ASN A 12 7.12 -44.97 -2.34
CA ASN A 12 6.42 -45.59 -3.47
C ASN A 12 7.14 -45.29 -4.80
N GLU A 13 7.61 -46.34 -5.48
CA GLU A 13 8.32 -46.28 -6.77
C GLU A 13 7.50 -45.62 -7.90
N PHE A 14 6.16 -45.71 -7.83
CA PHE A 14 5.25 -45.13 -8.83
C PHE A 14 4.71 -43.76 -8.44
N ARG A 15 5.09 -43.22 -7.27
CA ARG A 15 4.54 -41.96 -6.74
C ARG A 15 4.61 -40.82 -7.76
N ARG A 16 5.76 -40.64 -8.41
CA ARG A 16 5.95 -39.56 -9.39
C ARG A 16 5.09 -39.76 -10.64
N GLN A 17 5.05 -40.98 -11.18
CA GLN A 17 4.22 -41.30 -12.35
C GLN A 17 2.73 -41.11 -12.06
N LEU A 18 2.28 -41.50 -10.86
CA LEU A 18 0.91 -41.29 -10.42
C LEU A 18 0.57 -39.80 -10.33
N ILE A 19 1.44 -39.00 -9.70
CA ILE A 19 1.27 -37.55 -9.61
C ILE A 19 1.19 -36.92 -10.99
N ASP A 20 2.14 -37.23 -11.88
CA ASP A 20 2.20 -36.66 -13.23
C ASP A 20 0.93 -37.02 -14.03
N GLN A 21 0.45 -38.27 -13.90
CA GLN A 21 -0.77 -38.73 -14.56
C GLN A 21 -2.03 -38.08 -13.99
N VAL A 22 -2.12 -37.92 -12.67
CA VAL A 22 -3.23 -37.22 -12.01
C VAL A 22 -3.28 -35.76 -12.44
N VAL A 23 -2.14 -35.08 -12.45
CA VAL A 23 -2.05 -33.69 -12.92
C VAL A 23 -2.48 -33.57 -14.39
N GLN A 24 -2.06 -34.50 -15.25
CA GLN A 24 -2.46 -34.52 -16.65
C GLN A 24 -3.98 -34.75 -16.81
N THR A 25 -4.53 -35.78 -16.18
CA THR A 25 -5.97 -36.10 -16.24
C THR A 25 -6.83 -34.97 -15.70
N VAL A 26 -6.42 -34.34 -14.60
CA VAL A 26 -7.18 -33.23 -14.02
C VAL A 26 -7.14 -31.96 -14.90
N SER A 27 -6.06 -31.78 -15.67
CA SER A 27 -5.94 -30.65 -16.59
C SER A 27 -6.71 -30.87 -17.89
N SER A 28 -6.67 -32.07 -18.49
CA SER A 28 -7.19 -32.29 -19.85
C SER A 28 -8.47 -33.11 -19.95
N GLU A 29 -8.81 -33.93 -18.95
CA GLU A 29 -9.86 -34.96 -19.07
C GLU A 29 -11.05 -34.75 -18.13
N THR A 30 -10.85 -34.20 -16.92
CA THR A 30 -11.94 -33.91 -15.99
C THR A 30 -12.26 -32.41 -15.92
N GLN A 31 -13.55 -32.08 -15.96
CA GLN A 31 -14.05 -30.73 -15.68
C GLN A 31 -14.89 -30.71 -14.40
N ASP A 32 -14.92 -31.82 -13.66
CA ASP A 32 -15.74 -31.95 -12.44
C ASP A 32 -15.11 -31.16 -11.29
N PRO A 33 -15.80 -30.17 -10.71
CA PRO A 33 -15.32 -29.45 -9.55
C PRO A 33 -15.05 -30.33 -8.33
N ASP A 34 -15.81 -31.41 -8.14
CA ASP A 34 -15.61 -32.26 -6.96
C ASP A 34 -14.30 -33.05 -7.07
N ASP A 35 -13.93 -33.51 -8.27
CA ASP A 35 -12.67 -34.22 -8.53
C ASP A 35 -11.45 -33.30 -8.40
N ILE A 36 -11.55 -32.07 -8.90
CA ILE A 36 -10.48 -31.06 -8.77
C ILE A 36 -10.28 -30.71 -7.29
N SER A 37 -11.37 -30.45 -6.56
CA SER A 37 -11.32 -30.12 -5.14
C SER A 37 -10.75 -31.26 -4.31
N MET A 38 -11.14 -32.51 -4.62
CA MET A 38 -10.61 -33.69 -3.95
C MET A 38 -9.12 -33.88 -4.24
N THR A 39 -8.66 -33.66 -5.48
CA THR A 39 -7.23 -33.74 -5.84
C THR A 39 -6.41 -32.69 -5.12
N VAL A 40 -6.90 -31.44 -5.09
CA VAL A 40 -6.29 -30.35 -4.32
C VAL A 40 -6.17 -30.73 -2.85
N ASN A 41 -7.25 -31.22 -2.23
CA ASN A 41 -7.24 -31.63 -0.83
C ASN A 41 -6.28 -32.80 -0.56
N VAL A 42 -6.20 -33.76 -1.47
CA VAL A 42 -5.25 -34.88 -1.36
C VAL A 42 -3.80 -34.37 -1.40
N PHE A 43 -3.45 -33.47 -2.31
CA PHE A 43 -2.10 -32.90 -2.37
C PHE A 43 -1.78 -32.00 -1.16
N MET A 44 -2.77 -31.29 -0.61
CA MET A 44 -2.65 -30.54 0.63
C MET A 44 -2.35 -31.45 1.83
N ILE A 45 -3.10 -32.56 1.99
CA ILE A 45 -2.90 -33.53 3.09
C ILE A 45 -1.57 -34.27 2.94
N ALA A 46 -1.14 -34.53 1.70
CA ALA A 46 0.10 -35.23 1.40
C ALA A 46 1.35 -34.33 1.43
N ASP A 47 1.22 -33.06 1.80
CA ASP A 47 2.29 -32.06 1.84
C ASP A 47 3.08 -31.97 0.52
N LEU A 48 2.35 -31.88 -0.60
CA LEU A 48 2.89 -31.78 -1.96
C LEU A 48 2.70 -30.38 -2.55
N PRO A 49 3.40 -29.34 -2.04
CA PRO A 49 3.15 -27.97 -2.45
C PRO A 49 3.53 -27.72 -3.92
N ASN A 50 4.59 -28.36 -4.44
CA ASN A 50 5.03 -28.13 -5.82
C ASN A 50 4.04 -28.70 -6.84
N GLU A 51 3.54 -29.91 -6.59
CA GLU A 51 2.56 -30.60 -7.41
C GLU A 51 1.20 -29.92 -7.38
N LEU A 52 0.80 -29.41 -6.20
CA LEU A 52 -0.40 -28.61 -6.03
C LEU A 52 -0.35 -27.33 -6.86
N ILE A 53 0.81 -26.67 -6.91
CA ILE A 53 1.00 -25.47 -7.74
C ILE A 53 0.91 -25.83 -9.22
N GLU A 54 1.62 -26.86 -9.67
CA GLU A 54 1.60 -27.27 -11.08
C GLU A 54 0.17 -27.60 -11.54
N LEU A 55 -0.58 -28.28 -10.69
CA LEU A 55 -1.99 -28.59 -10.91
C LEU A 55 -2.82 -27.31 -11.04
N LEU A 56 -2.70 -26.39 -10.08
CA LEU A 56 -3.45 -25.14 -10.07
C LEU A 56 -3.08 -24.26 -11.28
N GLU A 57 -1.80 -24.17 -11.64
CA GLU A 57 -1.35 -23.44 -12.83
C GLU A 57 -2.00 -23.99 -14.11
N LYS A 58 -2.04 -25.31 -14.30
CA LYS A 58 -2.66 -25.91 -15.49
C LYS A 58 -4.18 -25.71 -15.52
N ILE A 59 -4.87 -25.89 -14.39
CA ILE A 59 -6.33 -25.66 -14.27
C ILE A 59 -6.69 -24.17 -14.44
N VAL A 60 -5.76 -23.26 -14.18
CA VAL A 60 -5.98 -21.81 -14.36
C VAL A 60 -5.76 -21.37 -15.79
N LEU A 61 -4.88 -22.04 -16.52
CA LEU A 61 -4.63 -21.76 -17.94
C LEU A 61 -5.76 -22.25 -18.85
N ASP A 62 -6.57 -23.22 -18.41
CA ASP A 62 -7.80 -23.59 -19.12
C ASP A 62 -8.99 -22.70 -18.70
N ASP A 63 -9.25 -21.66 -19.50
CA ASP A 63 -10.43 -20.77 -19.44
C ASP A 63 -11.78 -21.52 -19.48
N ASN A 64 -11.77 -22.83 -19.79
CA ASN A 64 -12.94 -23.69 -19.89
C ASN A 64 -13.25 -24.50 -18.61
N SER A 65 -12.48 -24.36 -17.52
CA SER A 65 -12.77 -25.13 -16.30
C SER A 65 -13.96 -24.51 -15.53
N VAL A 66 -14.89 -25.37 -15.09
CA VAL A 66 -16.05 -25.02 -14.24
C VAL A 66 -15.63 -24.37 -12.92
N PHE A 67 -14.33 -24.43 -12.59
CA PHE A 67 -13.63 -23.71 -11.54
C PHE A 67 -13.24 -22.29 -11.96
N SER A 68 -14.23 -21.44 -12.19
CA SER A 68 -14.03 -20.03 -12.57
C SER A 68 -13.68 -19.12 -11.40
N ASP A 69 -13.72 -19.59 -10.15
CA ASP A 69 -13.41 -18.74 -8.99
C ASP A 69 -11.90 -18.68 -8.75
N HIS A 70 -11.22 -17.78 -9.48
CA HIS A 70 -9.80 -17.47 -9.31
C HIS A 70 -9.44 -17.14 -7.85
N ARG A 71 -10.40 -16.67 -7.04
CA ARG A 71 -10.21 -16.41 -5.60
C ARG A 71 -9.94 -17.68 -4.81
N TYR A 72 -10.67 -18.76 -5.07
CA TYR A 72 -10.46 -20.04 -4.38
C TYR A 72 -9.06 -20.59 -4.64
N LYS A 73 -8.63 -20.53 -5.91
CA LYS A 73 -7.31 -21.01 -6.34
C LYS A 73 -6.18 -20.22 -5.67
N LEU A 74 -6.32 -18.90 -5.56
CA LEU A 74 -5.35 -18.06 -4.84
C LEU A 74 -5.34 -18.34 -3.33
N LEU A 75 -6.50 -18.51 -2.69
CA LEU A 75 -6.59 -18.83 -1.26
C LEU A 75 -5.85 -20.13 -0.93
N VAL A 76 -6.01 -21.17 -1.75
CA VAL A 76 -5.27 -22.42 -1.60
C VAL A 76 -3.75 -22.19 -1.71
N LEU A 77 -3.29 -21.41 -2.69
CA LEU A 77 -1.88 -21.07 -2.84
C LEU A 77 -1.34 -20.28 -1.63
N ILE A 78 -2.09 -19.30 -1.14
CA ILE A 78 -1.69 -18.48 0.02
C ILE A 78 -1.59 -19.34 1.28
N ASP A 79 -2.62 -20.15 1.58
CA ASP A 79 -2.73 -20.87 2.84
C ASP A 79 -1.78 -22.08 2.92
N HIS A 80 -1.56 -22.78 1.80
CA HIS A 80 -0.91 -24.09 1.81
C HIS A 80 0.49 -24.08 1.20
N VAL A 81 0.77 -23.20 0.25
CA VAL A 81 2.09 -23.14 -0.39
C VAL A 81 3.00 -22.13 0.30
N LYS A 82 2.43 -21.03 0.84
CA LYS A 82 3.17 -19.94 1.51
C LYS A 82 4.37 -19.40 0.72
N ASN A 83 4.37 -19.55 -0.60
CA ASN A 83 5.40 -19.04 -1.49
C ASN A 83 4.84 -17.80 -2.21
N LEU A 84 5.10 -16.62 -1.65
CA LEU A 84 4.54 -15.35 -2.13
C LEU A 84 5.02 -14.98 -3.55
N ASP A 85 6.21 -15.41 -3.96
CA ASP A 85 6.72 -15.17 -5.32
C ASP A 85 5.83 -15.86 -6.36
N ARG A 86 5.46 -17.12 -6.10
CA ARG A 86 4.56 -17.88 -6.97
C ARG A 86 3.13 -17.34 -6.94
N VAL A 87 2.64 -16.92 -5.78
CA VAL A 87 1.33 -16.27 -5.66
C VAL A 87 1.30 -14.95 -6.45
N TYR A 88 2.41 -14.21 -6.47
CA TYR A 88 2.56 -12.99 -7.26
C TYR A 88 2.55 -13.26 -8.76
N GLU A 89 3.33 -14.23 -9.25
CA GLU A 89 3.32 -14.64 -10.67
C GLU A 89 1.92 -15.07 -11.11
N PHE A 90 1.20 -15.80 -10.25
CA PHE A 90 -0.18 -16.19 -10.49
C PHE A 90 -1.12 -14.98 -10.61
N ALA A 91 -1.01 -14.03 -9.68
CA ALA A 91 -1.80 -12.80 -9.70
C ALA A 91 -1.52 -11.97 -10.96
N GLU A 92 -0.27 -11.93 -11.41
CA GLU A 92 0.13 -11.25 -12.64
C GLU A 92 -0.44 -11.88 -13.91
N ARG A 93 -0.52 -13.21 -13.96
CA ARG A 93 -1.14 -13.92 -15.08
C ARG A 93 -2.67 -13.77 -15.10
N CYS A 94 -3.33 -13.87 -13.95
CA CYS A 94 -4.79 -13.75 -13.86
C CYS A 94 -5.27 -12.32 -14.10
N ASN A 95 -4.48 -11.34 -13.63
CA ASN A 95 -4.77 -9.92 -13.70
C ASN A 95 -6.20 -9.53 -13.25
N ASP A 96 -6.70 -10.22 -12.23
CA ASP A 96 -8.01 -9.98 -11.64
C ASP A 96 -7.87 -9.09 -10.38
N PRO A 97 -8.61 -7.97 -10.26
CA PRO A 97 -8.61 -7.12 -9.07
C PRO A 97 -8.83 -7.87 -7.75
N ALA A 98 -9.74 -8.85 -7.73
CA ALA A 98 -10.05 -9.60 -6.51
C ALA A 98 -8.86 -10.47 -6.07
N VAL A 99 -8.09 -11.00 -7.02
CA VAL A 99 -6.86 -11.77 -6.76
C VAL A 99 -5.77 -10.87 -6.20
N TRP A 100 -5.58 -9.68 -6.78
CA TRP A 100 -4.60 -8.70 -6.28
C TRP A 100 -4.91 -8.21 -4.86
N ILE A 101 -6.19 -8.00 -4.51
CA ILE A 101 -6.60 -7.61 -3.15
C ILE A 101 -6.25 -8.72 -2.14
N LEU A 102 -6.50 -9.98 -2.48
CA LEU A 102 -6.20 -11.12 -1.61
C LEU A 102 -4.68 -11.29 -1.41
N LEU A 103 -3.89 -11.18 -2.48
CA LEU A 103 -2.43 -11.19 -2.39
C LEU A 103 -1.92 -10.03 -1.52
N GLY A 104 -2.44 -8.82 -1.73
CA GLY A 104 -2.09 -7.65 -0.92
C GLY A 104 -2.34 -7.88 0.57
N ARG A 105 -3.47 -8.50 0.94
CA ARG A 105 -3.74 -8.87 2.35
C ARG A 105 -2.74 -9.87 2.90
N ALA A 106 -2.43 -10.93 2.15
CA ALA A 106 -1.43 -11.91 2.57
C ALA A 106 -0.03 -11.29 2.74
N GLN A 107 0.35 -10.35 1.86
CA GLN A 107 1.59 -9.60 1.97
C GLN A 107 1.61 -8.67 3.19
N LEU A 108 0.49 -8.03 3.54
CA LEU A 108 0.37 -7.25 4.78
C LEU A 108 0.56 -8.14 6.02
N ASP A 109 -0.05 -9.33 6.05
CA ASP A 109 0.09 -10.29 7.14
C ASP A 109 1.53 -10.81 7.28
N ALA A 110 2.27 -10.88 6.16
CA ALA A 110 3.70 -11.20 6.11
C ALA A 110 4.62 -9.99 6.39
N ASN A 111 4.07 -8.82 6.74
CA ASN A 111 4.79 -7.56 6.96
C ASN A 111 5.55 -7.03 5.72
N MET A 112 5.15 -7.47 4.51
CA MET A 112 5.67 -7.03 3.21
C MET A 112 4.85 -5.85 2.69
N VAL A 113 4.96 -4.71 3.39
CA VAL A 113 4.06 -3.57 3.19
C VAL A 113 4.24 -2.90 1.83
N LYS A 114 5.47 -2.86 1.29
CA LYS A 114 5.72 -2.23 -0.02
C LYS A 114 5.06 -3.01 -1.13
N GLU A 115 5.26 -4.32 -1.11
CA GLU A 115 4.71 -5.26 -2.07
C GLU A 115 3.19 -5.31 -1.98
N ALA A 116 2.64 -5.24 -0.76
CA ALA A 116 1.20 -5.13 -0.56
C ALA A 116 0.60 -3.87 -1.20
N ILE A 117 1.26 -2.71 -1.04
CA ILE A 117 0.82 -1.46 -1.66
C ILE A 117 0.83 -1.60 -3.19
N ASP A 118 1.91 -2.16 -3.76
CA ASP A 118 2.00 -2.39 -5.20
C ASP A 118 0.88 -3.33 -5.71
N SER A 119 0.59 -4.42 -4.99
CA SER A 119 -0.52 -5.32 -5.31
C SER A 119 -1.87 -4.60 -5.27
N VAL A 120 -2.12 -3.75 -4.27
CA VAL A 120 -3.36 -2.96 -4.19
C VAL A 120 -3.44 -1.92 -5.31
N ILE A 121 -2.32 -1.32 -5.71
CA ILE A 121 -2.27 -0.42 -6.88
C ILE A 121 -2.67 -1.18 -8.15
N LYS A 122 -2.15 -2.40 -8.34
CA LYS A 122 -2.51 -3.25 -9.48
C LYS A 122 -3.99 -3.68 -9.46
N ALA A 123 -4.58 -3.85 -8.28
CA ALA A 123 -6.01 -4.09 -8.15
C ALA A 123 -6.88 -2.91 -8.61
N ASP A 124 -6.32 -1.70 -8.68
CA ASP A 124 -7.00 -0.47 -9.12
C ASP A 124 -8.29 -0.15 -8.33
N ASP A 125 -8.34 -0.62 -7.07
CA ASP A 125 -9.48 -0.48 -6.15
C ASP A 125 -9.09 0.35 -4.91
N PRO A 126 -9.67 1.55 -4.72
CA PRO A 126 -9.40 2.39 -3.57
C PRO A 126 -10.21 2.02 -2.32
N THR A 127 -11.13 1.04 -2.34
CA THR A 127 -12.15 0.86 -1.28
C THR A 127 -11.60 0.85 0.15
N ASN A 128 -10.44 0.22 0.39
CA ASN A 128 -9.82 0.12 1.72
C ASN A 128 -8.64 1.11 1.91
N TYR A 129 -8.70 2.30 1.30
CA TYR A 129 -7.60 3.29 1.35
C TYR A 129 -7.16 3.65 2.77
N MET A 130 -8.06 3.65 3.76
CA MET A 130 -7.71 4.01 5.15
C MET A 130 -6.72 3.02 5.77
N ASP A 131 -6.91 1.73 5.54
CA ASP A 131 -6.03 0.69 6.08
C ASP A 131 -4.65 0.77 5.44
N VAL A 132 -4.60 0.96 4.11
CA VAL A 132 -3.35 1.12 3.36
C VAL A 132 -2.57 2.34 3.87
N VAL A 133 -3.23 3.49 4.02
CA VAL A 133 -2.60 4.72 4.56
C VAL A 133 -2.06 4.48 5.97
N ASN A 134 -2.84 3.85 6.85
CA ASN A 134 -2.45 3.59 8.24
C ASN A 134 -1.23 2.67 8.32
N VAL A 135 -1.21 1.58 7.55
CA VAL A 135 -0.08 0.63 7.56
C VAL A 135 1.16 1.25 6.93
N ALA A 136 1.02 1.95 5.80
CA ALA A 136 2.14 2.61 5.13
C ALA A 136 2.76 3.71 6.00
N SER A 137 1.92 4.53 6.64
CA SER A 137 2.35 5.61 7.54
C SER A 137 3.10 5.08 8.76
N LYS A 138 2.61 3.99 9.39
CA LYS A 138 3.29 3.34 10.53
C LYS A 138 4.66 2.77 10.16
N ASN A 139 4.82 2.30 8.93
CA ASN A 139 6.08 1.74 8.42
C ASN A 139 6.98 2.77 7.74
N ASN A 140 6.60 4.05 7.72
CA ASN A 140 7.32 5.13 7.02
C ASN A 140 7.54 4.89 5.52
N ILE A 141 6.61 4.17 4.87
CA ILE A 141 6.64 3.89 3.43
C ILE A 141 5.83 4.97 2.72
N TRP A 142 6.45 6.13 2.51
CA TRP A 142 5.77 7.29 1.93
C TRP A 142 5.81 7.32 0.40
N GLU A 143 6.89 6.84 -0.22
CA GLU A 143 7.06 6.85 -1.69
C GLU A 143 6.01 6.00 -2.41
N ASP A 144 5.81 4.76 -1.96
CA ASP A 144 4.80 3.87 -2.55
C ASP A 144 3.38 4.32 -2.19
N LEU A 145 3.22 4.90 -1.00
CA LEU A 145 1.94 5.49 -0.59
C LEU A 145 1.54 6.67 -1.50
N VAL A 146 2.48 7.51 -1.95
CA VAL A 146 2.19 8.57 -2.93
C VAL A 146 1.61 7.98 -4.21
N LYS A 147 2.19 6.90 -4.75
CA LYS A 147 1.69 6.24 -5.96
C LYS A 147 0.26 5.70 -5.76
N PHE A 148 0.01 5.06 -4.62
CA PHE A 148 -1.31 4.55 -4.27
C PHE A 148 -2.35 5.67 -4.15
N LEU A 149 -2.03 6.74 -3.42
CA LEU A 149 -2.94 7.88 -3.23
C LEU A 149 -3.20 8.63 -4.55
N GLN A 150 -2.23 8.70 -5.46
CA GLN A 150 -2.44 9.23 -6.81
C GLN A 150 -3.41 8.38 -7.63
N MET A 151 -3.30 7.04 -7.57
CA MET A 151 -4.27 6.13 -8.20
C MET A 151 -5.65 6.32 -7.56
N ALA A 152 -5.73 6.28 -6.23
CA ALA A 152 -6.99 6.36 -5.49
C ALA A 152 -7.73 7.68 -5.77
N ARG A 153 -7.00 8.81 -5.85
CA ARG A 153 -7.58 10.13 -6.20
C ARG A 153 -8.20 10.16 -7.60
N LYS A 154 -7.62 9.45 -8.58
CA LYS A 154 -8.18 9.37 -9.94
C LYS A 154 -9.52 8.63 -9.96
N LYS A 155 -9.70 7.68 -9.04
CA LYS A 155 -10.93 6.89 -8.89
C LYS A 155 -11.99 7.60 -8.05
N ALA A 156 -11.57 8.15 -6.91
CA ALA A 156 -12.44 8.81 -5.95
C ALA A 156 -11.78 10.08 -5.42
N ARG A 157 -12.42 11.22 -5.66
CA ARG A 157 -11.98 12.53 -5.16
C ARG A 157 -12.45 12.74 -3.71
N GLU A 158 -11.99 11.88 -2.83
CA GLU A 158 -12.32 11.95 -1.40
C GLU A 158 -11.42 12.96 -0.68
N LYS A 159 -12.02 13.74 0.23
CA LYS A 159 -11.30 14.71 1.07
C LYS A 159 -10.15 14.07 1.84
N PHE A 160 -10.34 12.87 2.39
CA PHE A 160 -9.31 12.18 3.16
C PHE A 160 -8.10 11.80 2.29
N ILE A 161 -8.33 11.22 1.11
CA ILE A 161 -7.28 10.84 0.16
C ILE A 161 -6.45 12.05 -0.25
N GLU A 162 -7.12 13.16 -0.62
CA GLU A 162 -6.42 14.38 -1.03
C GLU A 162 -5.64 15.00 0.15
N THR A 163 -6.15 14.93 1.37
CA THR A 163 -5.47 15.42 2.59
C THR A 163 -4.19 14.62 2.87
N GLU A 164 -4.25 13.29 2.84
CA GLU A 164 -3.08 12.45 3.08
C GLU A 164 -2.07 12.51 1.92
N LEU A 165 -2.52 12.72 0.67
CA LEU A 165 -1.62 12.87 -0.47
C LEU A 165 -0.75 14.12 -0.36
N ILE A 166 -1.33 15.25 0.06
CA ILE A 166 -0.57 16.49 0.32
C ILE A 166 0.50 16.23 1.39
N TYR A 167 0.14 15.54 2.47
CA TYR A 167 1.10 15.22 3.53
C TYR A 167 2.18 14.24 3.06
N ALA A 168 1.84 13.25 2.23
CA ALA A 168 2.79 12.32 1.65
C ALA A 168 3.78 13.02 0.70
N TYR A 169 3.34 14.01 -0.09
CA TYR A 169 4.24 14.85 -0.88
C TYR A 169 5.20 15.66 0.00
N ALA A 170 4.72 16.23 1.10
CA ALA A 170 5.57 16.93 2.06
C ALA A 170 6.63 15.99 2.66
N LYS A 171 6.24 14.77 3.09
CA LYS A 171 7.15 13.76 3.66
C LYS A 171 8.22 13.28 2.69
N THR A 172 7.90 13.22 1.40
CA THR A 172 8.83 12.80 0.34
C THR A 172 9.60 13.97 -0.29
N ASN A 173 9.45 15.19 0.25
CA ASN A 173 10.07 16.41 -0.26
C ASN A 173 9.74 16.73 -1.74
N ARG A 174 8.56 16.30 -2.18
CA ARG A 174 8.00 16.51 -3.53
C ARG A 174 7.28 17.86 -3.61
N LEU A 175 8.04 18.94 -3.39
CA LEU A 175 7.48 20.30 -3.26
C LEU A 175 6.84 20.80 -4.55
N ALA A 176 7.39 20.43 -5.71
CA ALA A 176 6.83 20.82 -7.01
C ALA A 176 5.45 20.18 -7.24
N GLU A 177 5.32 18.87 -6.99
CA GLU A 177 4.02 18.18 -7.08
C GLU A 177 3.00 18.73 -6.06
N LEU A 178 3.49 19.12 -4.87
CA LEU A 178 2.67 19.77 -3.85
C LEU A 178 2.13 21.12 -4.31
N GLU A 179 2.98 22.01 -4.85
CA GLU A 179 2.57 23.32 -5.37
C GLU A 179 1.58 23.19 -6.53
N GLU A 180 1.85 22.30 -7.48
CA GLU A 180 0.96 22.03 -8.61
C GLU A 180 -0.40 21.56 -8.09
N PHE A 181 -0.43 20.65 -7.11
CA PHE A 181 -1.66 20.17 -6.49
C PHE A 181 -2.48 21.31 -5.86
N LEU A 182 -1.82 22.19 -5.10
CA LEU A 182 -2.45 23.30 -4.38
C LEU A 182 -2.97 24.40 -5.32
N SER A 183 -2.38 24.54 -6.50
CA SER A 183 -2.85 25.48 -7.53
C SER A 183 -4.16 25.05 -8.19
N GLY A 184 -4.48 23.75 -8.14
CA GLY A 184 -5.69 23.16 -8.69
C GLY A 184 -6.85 23.07 -7.69
N PRO A 185 -8.09 22.85 -8.18
CA PRO A 185 -9.24 22.63 -7.31
C PRO A 185 -9.07 21.34 -6.51
N ASN A 186 -9.19 21.42 -5.19
CA ASN A 186 -9.07 20.30 -4.26
C ASN A 186 -10.07 20.42 -3.10
N GLN A 187 -10.28 19.32 -2.38
CA GLN A 187 -11.17 19.17 -1.22
C GLN A 187 -10.39 18.94 0.09
N ALA A 188 -9.07 18.99 0.04
CA ALA A 188 -8.20 18.62 1.14
C ALA A 188 -8.32 19.56 2.34
N ASN A 189 -8.01 19.05 3.54
CA ASN A 189 -7.85 19.89 4.73
C ASN A 189 -6.42 20.45 4.82
N ILE A 190 -6.13 21.48 4.04
CA ILE A 190 -4.78 22.04 3.90
C ILE A 190 -4.24 22.57 5.23
N THR A 191 -5.08 23.22 6.06
CA THR A 191 -4.67 23.74 7.37
C THR A 191 -4.18 22.63 8.30
N GLN A 192 -4.92 21.52 8.40
CA GLN A 192 -4.53 20.38 9.23
C GLN A 192 -3.20 19.76 8.76
N VAL A 193 -3.00 19.67 7.45
CA VAL A 193 -1.74 19.15 6.90
C VAL A 193 -0.59 20.12 7.17
N ALA A 194 -0.83 21.43 7.07
CA ALA A 194 0.17 22.46 7.38
C ALA A 194 0.64 22.38 8.84
N ASP A 195 -0.31 22.25 9.78
CA ASP A 195 -0.03 22.08 11.21
C ASP A 195 0.81 20.80 11.43
N ARG A 196 0.39 19.67 10.84
CA ARG A 196 1.13 18.39 10.93
C ARG A 196 2.54 18.48 10.33
N CYS A 197 2.71 19.18 9.21
CA CYS A 197 4.01 19.42 8.59
C CYS A 197 4.91 20.30 9.47
N PHE A 198 4.34 21.30 10.12
CA PHE A 198 5.07 22.18 11.04
C PHE A 198 5.57 21.40 12.27
N ASP A 199 4.71 20.60 12.90
CA ASP A 199 5.05 19.78 14.06
C ASP A 199 6.17 18.77 13.75
N ASP A 200 6.17 18.24 12.52
CA ASP A 200 7.19 17.34 12.00
C ASP A 200 8.46 18.05 11.47
N LYS A 201 8.56 19.37 11.67
CA LYS A 201 9.70 20.21 11.25
C LYS A 201 9.93 20.26 9.73
N MET A 202 8.91 19.97 8.94
CA MET A 202 8.91 20.08 7.47
C MET A 202 8.55 21.52 7.07
N PHE A 203 9.36 22.49 7.48
CA PHE A 203 9.02 23.90 7.43
C PHE A 203 8.87 24.45 5.99
N GLU A 204 9.62 23.94 5.02
CA GLU A 204 9.45 24.34 3.61
C GLU A 204 8.07 23.96 3.07
N ALA A 205 7.63 22.74 3.32
CA ALA A 205 6.29 22.30 2.94
C ALA A 205 5.20 23.06 3.73
N ALA A 206 5.40 23.27 5.03
CA ALA A 206 4.48 24.05 5.85
C ALA A 206 4.35 25.50 5.36
N LYS A 207 5.44 26.14 4.92
CA LYS A 207 5.45 27.49 4.32
C LYS A 207 4.52 27.55 3.11
N LEU A 208 4.64 26.58 2.19
CA LEU A 208 3.78 26.50 1.00
C LEU A 208 2.30 26.34 1.37
N LEU A 209 2.00 25.46 2.33
CA LEU A 209 0.64 25.18 2.76
C LEU A 209 0.00 26.37 3.48
N TYR A 210 0.69 26.98 4.45
CA TYR A 210 0.18 28.16 5.17
C TYR A 210 -0.01 29.37 4.26
N ASN A 211 0.87 29.56 3.28
CA ASN A 211 0.71 30.60 2.28
C ASN A 211 -0.54 30.37 1.41
N ASN A 212 -0.82 29.11 1.02
CA ASN A 212 -2.01 28.77 0.24
C ASN A 212 -3.32 29.07 1.01
N VAL A 213 -3.39 28.73 2.30
CA VAL A 213 -4.57 29.03 3.14
C VAL A 213 -4.61 30.48 3.66
N SER A 214 -3.62 31.31 3.33
CA SER A 214 -3.47 32.68 3.85
C SER A 214 -3.44 32.76 5.39
N ASN A 215 -2.89 31.74 6.06
CA ASN A 215 -2.70 31.74 7.51
C ASN A 215 -1.38 32.44 7.84
N PHE A 216 -1.42 33.77 7.87
CA PHE A 216 -0.23 34.59 8.07
C PHE A 216 0.39 34.47 9.47
N ASP A 217 -0.41 34.10 10.48
CA ASP A 217 0.09 33.90 11.85
C ASP A 217 1.09 32.74 11.88
N ARG A 218 0.66 31.56 11.43
CA ARG A 218 1.52 30.36 11.37
C ARG A 218 2.62 30.47 10.32
N LEU A 219 2.34 31.13 9.20
CA LEU A 219 3.36 31.38 8.17
C LEU A 219 4.53 32.20 8.72
N ALA A 220 4.26 33.26 9.48
CA ALA A 220 5.31 34.09 10.05
C ALA A 220 6.22 33.31 11.01
N ILE A 221 5.63 32.47 11.87
CA ILE A 221 6.37 31.58 12.78
C ILE A 221 7.20 30.56 11.99
N THR A 222 6.63 29.97 10.93
CA THR A 222 7.34 29.04 10.05
C THR A 222 8.55 29.69 9.38
N LEU A 223 8.42 30.94 8.94
CA LEU A 223 9.50 31.71 8.33
C LEU A 223 10.63 32.03 9.32
N VAL A 224 10.34 32.20 10.61
CA VAL A 224 11.37 32.32 11.64
C VAL A 224 12.21 31.06 11.73
N HIS A 225 11.58 29.87 11.76
CA HIS A 225 12.31 28.60 11.77
C HIS A 225 13.13 28.34 10.51
N LEU A 226 12.72 28.92 9.37
CA LEU A 226 13.49 28.91 8.11
C LEU A 226 14.59 29.99 8.06
N LYS A 227 14.74 30.82 9.11
CA LYS A 227 15.67 31.95 9.19
C LYS A 227 15.41 33.04 8.13
N GLU A 228 14.20 33.08 7.58
CA GLU A 228 13.74 34.09 6.62
C GLU A 228 13.13 35.30 7.35
N TYR A 229 13.89 35.93 8.25
CA TYR A 229 13.37 36.94 9.19
C TYR A 229 12.67 38.13 8.51
N GLN A 230 13.17 38.59 7.37
CA GLN A 230 12.56 39.70 6.64
C GLN A 230 11.13 39.35 6.18
N ALA A 231 10.97 38.16 5.61
CA ALA A 231 9.66 37.66 5.17
C ALA A 231 8.75 37.37 6.38
N ALA A 232 9.31 36.87 7.49
CA ALA A 232 8.57 36.61 8.73
C ALA A 232 7.94 37.89 9.30
N VAL A 233 8.71 38.99 9.36
CA VAL A 233 8.23 40.31 9.81
C VAL A 233 7.09 40.82 8.93
N ASP A 234 7.20 40.65 7.61
CA ASP A 234 6.13 41.07 6.68
C ASP A 234 4.89 40.17 6.80
N GLY A 235 5.07 38.87 7.06
CA GLY A 235 3.99 37.94 7.40
C GLY A 235 3.25 38.35 8.68
N ALA A 236 3.99 38.68 9.75
CA ALA A 236 3.43 39.10 11.03
C ALA A 236 2.63 40.42 10.94
N ARG A 237 3.10 41.37 10.11
CA ARG A 237 2.36 42.60 9.80
C ARG A 237 1.04 42.30 9.12
N LYS A 238 1.03 41.36 8.16
CA LYS A 238 -0.20 40.93 7.46
C LYS A 238 -1.17 40.20 8.39
N ALA A 239 -0.65 39.44 9.35
CA ALA A 239 -1.45 38.71 10.33
C ALA A 239 -2.17 39.62 11.34
N ASN A 240 -1.60 40.81 11.61
CA ASN A 240 -2.18 41.84 12.47
C ASN A 240 -2.55 41.35 13.89
N SER A 241 -1.70 40.50 14.46
CA SER A 241 -1.91 39.86 15.76
C SER A 241 -0.68 40.07 16.65
N THR A 242 -0.86 40.68 17.83
CA THR A 242 0.22 40.88 18.82
C THR A 242 0.81 39.55 19.31
N ARG A 243 -0.05 38.52 19.41
CA ARG A 243 0.34 37.16 19.78
C ARG A 243 1.38 36.57 18.82
N THR A 244 1.26 36.86 17.53
CA THR A 244 2.16 36.35 16.50
C THR A 244 3.56 36.91 16.65
N TRP A 245 3.68 38.20 16.99
CA TRP A 245 4.97 38.80 17.34
C TRP A 245 5.59 38.17 18.58
N GLU A 246 4.80 37.96 19.64
CA GLU A 246 5.29 37.31 20.86
C GLU A 246 5.78 35.88 20.61
N GLU A 247 5.04 35.09 19.83
CA GLU A 247 5.43 33.72 19.47
C GLU A 247 6.69 33.70 18.60
N MET A 248 6.81 34.61 17.62
CA MET A 248 8.01 34.75 16.80
C MET A 248 9.27 35.08 17.61
N PHE A 249 9.15 36.01 18.57
CA PHE A 249 10.27 36.31 19.45
C PHE A 249 10.61 35.06 20.27
N LYS A 250 9.64 34.41 20.90
CA LYS A 250 9.89 33.19 21.68
C LYS A 250 10.57 32.09 20.87
N SER A 251 10.15 31.86 19.62
CA SER A 251 10.78 30.86 18.75
C SER A 251 12.24 31.20 18.44
N ASP A 252 12.55 32.48 18.14
CA ASP A 252 13.91 32.94 17.88
C ASP A 252 14.80 32.79 19.13
N TRP A 253 14.31 33.24 20.30
CA TRP A 253 15.04 33.11 21.57
C TRP A 253 15.33 31.66 21.98
N LEU A 254 14.42 30.73 21.70
CA LEU A 254 14.62 29.30 22.00
C LEU A 254 15.78 28.71 21.19
N ASP A 255 15.86 29.04 19.90
CA ASP A 255 16.93 28.57 19.01
C ASP A 255 18.32 29.07 19.46
N TYR A 256 18.42 30.33 19.95
CA TYR A 256 19.67 30.87 20.52
C TYR A 256 20.12 30.13 21.78
N THR A 257 19.19 29.77 22.69
CA THR A 257 19.57 29.10 23.95
C THR A 257 20.01 27.65 23.79
N THR A 258 19.63 27.00 22.68
CA THR A 258 20.06 25.62 22.38
C THR A 258 21.42 25.54 21.69
N ASP A 259 21.81 26.55 20.92
CA ASP A 259 23.11 26.59 20.23
C ASP A 259 24.27 27.01 21.18
N ASP A 260 23.99 27.71 22.28
CA ASP A 260 24.99 28.12 23.29
C ASP A 260 25.27 27.04 24.38
N ALA A 261 24.73 25.83 24.24
CA ALA A 261 24.84 24.74 25.22
C ALA A 261 25.95 23.71 24.94
N TYR A 262 26.86 23.97 23.99
CA TYR A 262 28.03 23.12 23.70
C TYR A 262 29.36 23.87 23.74
#